data_AF-A0AAE3IPZ1-F1
#
_entry.id   AF-A0AAE3IPZ1-F1
#
_cell.length_a   1.000
_cell.length_b   1.000
_cell.length_c   1.000
_cell.angle_alpha   90.00
_cell.angle_beta   90.00
_cell.angle_gamma   90.00
#
_symmetry.space_group_name_H-M   'P 1'
#
loop_
_entity.id
_entity.type
_entity.pdbx_description
1 polymer ?
#
loop_
_entity_poly.entity_id
_entity_poly.type
_entity_poly.pdbx_seq_one_letter_code
_entity_poly.pdbx_strand_id
1 'polypeptide(L)'
;MSIESKKWLFHVAIEKTNKNTHEMNYSLIKDVLDLIKMFENENTGISAYQNDVEGFKIWMAKKYQPLIHDQEVDWEGKLTGRTTESVIASLVVHMNRFGKNYFKSAIYGSDFSTPDDVIYLIVLKFSQNMSKMDLIKKNVHEKPAGMQIIKRLIANGWVYEKDSDTDKRSKVINITHAGLRALDAVMEKVRHATDIVSGDLSNEEKIELIRLLNKLNDFHQKIYHKNFDPKTLLNNVKDFKTN
;
A
#
# COMPACT_ATOMS: atom_id res chain seq x y z
N MET A 1 14.06 -80.10 -6.86
CA MET A 1 12.86 -79.28 -7.17
C MET A 1 12.22 -79.81 -8.43
N SER A 2 10.93 -80.14 -8.38
CA SER A 2 10.15 -80.62 -9.54
C SER A 2 9.95 -79.50 -10.57
N ILE A 3 9.65 -79.87 -11.82
CA ILE A 3 9.37 -78.92 -12.91
C ILE A 3 8.19 -77.98 -12.56
N GLU A 4 7.23 -78.45 -11.77
CA GLU A 4 6.11 -77.65 -11.26
C GLU A 4 6.53 -76.57 -10.26
N SER A 5 7.51 -76.86 -9.39
CA SER A 5 8.00 -75.87 -8.42
C SER A 5 8.79 -74.75 -9.14
N LYS A 6 9.42 -75.03 -10.27
CA LYS A 6 10.03 -73.99 -11.14
C LYS A 6 8.98 -73.17 -11.91
N LYS A 7 7.89 -73.78 -12.40
CA LYS A 7 6.78 -73.05 -13.05
C LYS A 7 6.03 -72.13 -12.09
N TRP A 8 5.80 -72.57 -10.86
CA TRP A 8 5.15 -71.75 -9.82
C TRP A 8 6.01 -70.55 -9.43
N LEU A 9 7.32 -70.76 -9.23
CA LEU A 9 8.26 -69.66 -8.97
C LEU A 9 8.38 -68.68 -10.14
N PHE A 10 8.27 -69.13 -11.39
CA PHE A 10 8.26 -68.26 -12.56
C PHE A 10 6.96 -67.43 -12.68
N HIS A 11 5.80 -68.04 -12.37
CA HIS A 11 4.52 -67.32 -12.38
C HIS A 11 4.44 -66.28 -11.25
N VAL A 12 4.91 -66.64 -10.05
CA VAL A 12 4.99 -65.73 -8.88
C VAL A 12 6.03 -64.63 -9.11
N ALA A 13 7.11 -64.90 -9.86
CA ALA A 13 8.09 -63.87 -10.23
C ALA A 13 7.50 -62.86 -11.24
N ILE A 14 6.74 -63.31 -12.24
CA ILE A 14 6.10 -62.44 -13.24
C ILE A 14 4.97 -61.60 -12.62
N GLU A 15 4.18 -62.16 -11.70
CA GLU A 15 3.14 -61.40 -10.97
C GLU A 15 3.71 -60.39 -9.97
N LYS A 16 4.90 -60.64 -9.41
CA LYS A 16 5.57 -59.71 -8.47
C LYS A 16 6.36 -58.60 -9.15
N THR A 17 6.71 -58.73 -10.44
CA THR A 17 7.36 -57.65 -11.20
C THR A 17 6.39 -56.63 -11.79
N ASN A 18 5.07 -56.85 -11.73
CA ASN A 18 4.07 -55.99 -12.39
C ASN A 18 3.20 -55.14 -11.44
N LYS A 19 3.66 -54.90 -10.21
CA LYS A 19 3.00 -54.01 -9.23
C LYS A 19 4.02 -53.09 -8.58
N ASN A 20 4.61 -52.20 -9.38
CA ASN A 20 5.22 -50.95 -8.91
C ASN A 20 5.59 -50.04 -10.10
N THR A 21 4.74 -49.96 -11.12
CA THR A 21 4.65 -48.72 -11.90
C THR A 21 3.85 -47.76 -11.04
N HIS A 22 4.53 -46.81 -10.40
CA HIS A 22 3.88 -45.59 -9.95
C HIS A 22 3.24 -45.00 -11.22
N GLU A 23 1.93 -45.23 -11.41
CA GLU A 23 1.21 -44.68 -12.54
C GLU A 23 1.36 -43.16 -12.40
N MET A 24 2.15 -42.54 -13.28
CA MET A 24 2.40 -41.11 -13.21
C MET A 24 1.06 -40.41 -13.38
N ASN A 25 0.57 -39.79 -12.31
CA ASN A 25 -0.68 -39.05 -12.33
C ASN A 25 -0.48 -37.76 -13.13
N TYR A 26 -0.75 -37.82 -14.43
CA TYR A 26 -0.66 -36.69 -15.35
C TYR A 26 -1.92 -35.80 -15.33
N SER A 27 -2.81 -35.95 -14.34
CA SER A 27 -4.03 -35.13 -14.26
C SER A 27 -3.69 -33.64 -14.29
N LEU A 28 -2.72 -33.22 -13.48
CA LEU A 28 -2.29 -31.82 -13.43
C LEU A 28 -1.74 -31.33 -14.77
N ILE A 29 -1.03 -32.18 -15.52
CA ILE A 29 -0.53 -31.79 -16.85
C ILE A 29 -1.69 -31.57 -17.80
N LYS A 30 -2.72 -32.42 -17.77
CA LYS A 30 -3.93 -32.24 -18.58
C LYS A 30 -4.65 -30.95 -18.20
N ASP A 31 -4.81 -30.68 -16.91
CA ASP A 31 -5.44 -29.46 -16.41
C ASP A 31 -4.67 -28.20 -16.87
N VAL A 32 -3.33 -28.24 -16.80
CA VAL A 32 -2.47 -27.13 -17.28
C VAL A 32 -2.55 -26.96 -18.79
N LEU A 33 -2.60 -28.06 -19.56
CA LEU A 33 -2.77 -28.00 -21.01
C LEU A 33 -4.11 -27.39 -21.41
N ASP A 34 -5.18 -27.71 -20.68
CA ASP A 34 -6.50 -27.11 -20.90
C ASP A 34 -6.47 -25.61 -20.59
N LEU A 35 -5.78 -25.19 -19.52
CA LEU A 35 -5.59 -23.77 -19.21
C LEU A 35 -4.81 -23.02 -20.30
N ILE A 36 -3.74 -23.63 -20.84
CA ILE A 36 -2.97 -23.05 -21.94
C ILE A 36 -3.84 -22.91 -23.20
N LYS A 37 -4.61 -23.96 -23.53
CA LYS A 37 -5.54 -23.92 -24.66
C LYS A 37 -6.59 -22.82 -24.51
N MET A 38 -7.11 -22.62 -23.30
CA MET A 38 -8.04 -21.53 -23.00
C MET A 38 -7.38 -20.16 -23.16
N PHE A 39 -6.14 -20.00 -22.69
CA PHE A 39 -5.37 -18.77 -22.86
C PHE A 39 -5.16 -18.42 -24.33
N GLU A 40 -4.69 -19.38 -25.14
CA GLU A 40 -4.44 -19.18 -26.56
C GLU A 40 -5.70 -18.78 -27.32
N ASN A 41 -6.83 -19.46 -27.06
CA ASN A 41 -8.12 -19.17 -27.69
C ASN A 41 -8.66 -17.77 -27.33
N GLU A 42 -8.48 -17.32 -26.09
CA GLU A 42 -8.93 -16.00 -25.66
C GLU A 42 -8.01 -14.88 -26.15
N ASN A 43 -6.75 -15.19 -26.43
CA ASN A 43 -5.75 -14.22 -26.90
C ASN A 43 -5.65 -14.12 -28.44
N THR A 44 -6.40 -14.95 -29.19
CA THR A 44 -6.39 -14.94 -30.67
C THR A 44 -7.05 -13.73 -31.35
N GLY A 45 -7.92 -12.98 -30.66
CA GLY A 45 -8.70 -11.89 -31.28
C GLY A 45 -8.11 -10.48 -31.11
N ILE A 46 -7.51 -10.21 -29.96
CA ILE A 46 -6.89 -8.94 -29.58
C ILE A 46 -5.65 -9.33 -28.77
N SER A 47 -4.45 -8.94 -29.19
CA SER A 47 -3.18 -9.27 -28.51
C SER A 47 -3.07 -8.57 -27.14
N ALA A 48 -3.94 -8.93 -26.20
CA ALA A 48 -4.02 -8.35 -24.87
C ALA A 48 -2.86 -8.83 -23.98
N TYR A 49 -2.29 -10.00 -24.30
CA TYR A 49 -1.15 -10.59 -23.59
C TYR A 49 -0.11 -11.12 -24.59
N GLN A 50 1.14 -11.27 -24.15
CA GLN A 50 2.19 -11.93 -24.93
C GLN A 50 1.92 -13.44 -24.99
N ASN A 51 2.17 -14.09 -26.13
CA ASN A 51 1.99 -15.55 -26.28
C ASN A 51 3.19 -16.33 -25.72
N ASP A 52 3.50 -16.09 -24.45
CA ASP A 52 4.56 -16.75 -23.72
C ASP A 52 4.12 -17.02 -22.28
N VAL A 53 5.03 -17.60 -21.50
CA VAL A 53 4.78 -17.93 -20.09
C VAL A 53 4.41 -16.69 -19.27
N GLU A 54 4.95 -15.51 -19.60
CA GLU A 54 4.69 -14.29 -18.84
C GLU A 54 3.29 -13.74 -19.13
N GLY A 55 2.88 -13.70 -20.40
CA GLY A 55 1.50 -13.38 -20.75
C GLY A 55 0.49 -14.39 -20.21
N PHE A 56 0.84 -15.68 -20.18
CA PHE A 56 0.01 -16.71 -19.54
C PHE A 56 -0.16 -16.47 -18.03
N LYS A 57 0.90 -16.11 -17.30
CA LYS A 57 0.80 -15.76 -15.87
C LYS A 57 -0.10 -14.55 -15.63
N ILE A 58 0.03 -13.50 -16.45
CA ILE A 58 -0.80 -12.30 -16.33
C ILE A 58 -2.27 -12.63 -16.60
N TRP A 59 -2.54 -13.43 -17.64
CA TRP A 59 -3.89 -13.91 -17.95
C TRP A 59 -4.45 -14.77 -16.82
N MET A 60 -3.67 -15.74 -16.30
CA MET A 60 -4.05 -16.58 -15.17
C MET A 60 -4.41 -15.74 -13.94
N ALA A 61 -3.55 -14.78 -13.56
CA ALA A 61 -3.78 -13.91 -12.41
C ALA A 61 -5.00 -12.99 -12.56
N LYS A 62 -5.34 -12.61 -13.79
CA LYS A 62 -6.53 -11.78 -14.06
C LYS A 62 -7.81 -12.61 -14.14
N LYS A 63 -7.76 -13.77 -14.77
CA LYS A 63 -8.91 -14.66 -14.99
C LYS A 63 -9.27 -15.44 -13.74
N TYR A 64 -8.25 -15.95 -13.08
CA TYR A 64 -8.30 -16.65 -11.82
C TYR A 64 -7.51 -15.81 -10.84
N GLN A 65 -7.97 -14.57 -10.61
CA GLN A 65 -7.56 -13.85 -9.41
C GLN A 65 -7.59 -14.89 -8.29
N PRO A 66 -6.44 -15.18 -7.65
CA PRO A 66 -6.50 -16.06 -6.51
C PRO A 66 -7.58 -15.45 -5.64
N LEU A 67 -8.51 -16.28 -5.19
CA LEU A 67 -9.37 -15.94 -4.06
C LEU A 67 -8.44 -15.73 -2.86
N ILE A 68 -7.68 -14.64 -2.88
CA ILE A 68 -6.98 -14.11 -1.73
C ILE A 68 -8.15 -13.65 -0.86
N HIS A 69 -8.57 -14.54 0.05
CA HIS A 69 -9.75 -14.46 0.93
C HIS A 69 -11.07 -15.00 0.38
N ASP A 70 -11.17 -16.33 0.23
CA ASP A 70 -12.46 -17.02 0.38
C ASP A 70 -12.86 -17.23 1.87
N GLN A 71 -12.03 -16.75 2.81
CA GLN A 71 -12.50 -16.45 4.16
C GLN A 71 -13.14 -15.07 4.12
N GLU A 72 -14.47 -15.06 4.13
CA GLU A 72 -15.25 -13.85 4.35
C GLU A 72 -14.74 -13.17 5.62
N VAL A 73 -14.08 -12.01 5.48
CA VAL A 73 -13.57 -11.25 6.63
C VAL A 73 -14.75 -10.96 7.55
N ASP A 74 -14.68 -11.41 8.79
CA ASP A 74 -15.66 -11.03 9.81
C ASP A 74 -15.26 -9.70 10.43
N TRP A 75 -16.26 -8.88 10.76
CA TRP A 75 -16.06 -7.62 11.45
C TRP A 75 -17.19 -7.34 12.42
N GLU A 76 -16.86 -6.63 13.50
CA GLU A 76 -17.83 -6.24 14.50
C GLU A 76 -19.00 -5.46 13.87
N GLY A 77 -20.21 -5.97 14.06
CA GLY A 77 -21.44 -5.38 13.56
C GLY A 77 -21.81 -5.76 12.13
N LYS A 78 -21.09 -6.69 11.49
CA LYS A 78 -21.42 -7.19 10.14
C LYS A 78 -22.85 -7.70 10.03
N LEU A 79 -23.24 -8.60 10.94
CA LEU A 79 -24.60 -9.18 10.99
C LEU A 79 -25.69 -8.16 11.39
N THR A 80 -25.30 -7.03 11.98
CA THR A 80 -26.21 -5.95 12.38
C THR A 80 -26.22 -4.80 11.38
N GLY A 81 -25.67 -4.99 10.17
CA GLY A 81 -25.74 -4.03 9.07
C GLY A 81 -24.62 -2.99 8.99
N ARG A 82 -23.53 -3.13 9.77
CA ARG A 82 -22.36 -2.25 9.64
C ARG A 82 -21.66 -2.52 8.31
N THR A 83 -21.57 -1.48 7.48
CA THR A 83 -20.95 -1.60 6.15
C THR A 83 -19.43 -1.65 6.21
N THR A 84 -18.83 -2.21 5.16
CA THR A 84 -17.38 -2.27 4.99
C THR A 84 -16.75 -0.86 5.00
N GLU A 85 -17.41 0.15 4.39
CA GLU A 85 -16.94 1.53 4.41
C GLU A 85 -16.89 2.12 5.82
N SER A 86 -17.86 1.80 6.67
CA SER A 86 -17.88 2.24 8.07
C SER A 86 -16.72 1.65 8.86
N VAL A 87 -16.41 0.37 8.65
CA VAL A 87 -15.28 -0.32 9.28
C VAL A 87 -13.97 0.31 8.83
N ILE A 88 -13.77 0.47 7.52
CA ILE A 88 -12.57 1.09 6.95
C ILE A 88 -12.37 2.51 7.51
N ALA A 89 -13.42 3.34 7.52
CA ALA A 89 -13.35 4.69 8.07
C ALA A 89 -12.95 4.69 9.55
N SER A 90 -13.48 3.75 10.33
CA SER A 90 -13.15 3.59 11.75
C SER A 90 -11.66 3.22 11.93
N LEU A 91 -11.18 2.24 11.15
CA LEU A 91 -9.79 1.78 11.20
C LEU A 91 -8.81 2.89 10.80
N VAL A 92 -9.10 3.67 9.75
CA VAL A 92 -8.28 4.83 9.36
C VAL A 92 -8.18 5.84 10.51
N VAL A 93 -9.28 6.13 11.21
CA VAL A 93 -9.28 7.02 12.39
C VAL A 93 -8.45 6.43 13.53
N HIS A 94 -8.56 5.13 13.79
CA HIS A 94 -7.76 4.46 14.83
C HIS A 94 -6.28 4.50 14.50
N MET A 95 -5.88 4.16 13.28
CA MET A 95 -4.48 4.19 12.84
C MET A 95 -3.89 5.61 12.93
N ASN A 96 -4.65 6.64 12.57
CA ASN A 96 -4.24 8.03 12.76
C ASN A 96 -4.00 8.36 14.25
N ARG A 97 -4.88 7.91 15.16
CA ARG A 97 -4.71 8.12 16.60
C ARG A 97 -3.50 7.38 17.16
N PHE A 98 -3.31 6.12 16.79
CA PHE A 98 -2.13 5.34 17.19
C PHE A 98 -0.84 6.00 16.70
N GLY A 99 -0.77 6.34 15.40
CA GLY A 99 0.36 7.04 14.82
C GLY A 99 0.69 8.35 15.53
N LYS A 100 -0.33 9.20 15.79
CA LYS A 100 -0.15 10.44 16.55
C LYS A 100 0.40 10.22 17.96
N ASN A 101 -0.06 9.19 18.66
CA ASN A 101 0.41 8.89 20.02
C ASN A 101 1.88 8.46 20.02
N TYR A 102 2.28 7.54 19.14
CA TYR A 102 3.67 7.12 19.02
C TYR A 102 4.58 8.26 18.57
N PHE A 103 4.16 9.06 17.60
CA PHE A 103 4.93 10.22 17.14
C PHE A 103 5.08 11.28 18.24
N LYS A 104 4.04 11.52 19.04
CA LYS A 104 4.14 12.41 20.21
C LYS A 104 5.20 11.91 21.21
N SER A 105 5.30 10.61 21.42
CA SER A 105 6.36 10.02 22.24
C SER A 105 7.75 10.20 21.60
N ALA A 106 7.85 10.05 20.28
CA ALA A 106 9.11 10.21 19.56
C ALA A 106 9.74 11.61 19.70
N ILE A 107 8.91 12.65 19.78
CA ILE A 107 9.36 14.04 19.96
C ILE A 107 9.43 14.49 21.42
N TYR A 108 9.09 13.61 22.37
CA TYR A 108 9.12 13.96 23.78
C TYR A 108 10.53 14.33 24.23
N GLY A 109 10.65 15.48 24.90
CA GLY A 109 11.93 16.06 25.34
C GLY A 109 12.71 16.78 24.24
N SER A 110 12.15 16.93 23.04
CA SER A 110 12.71 17.79 21.99
C SER A 110 12.08 19.18 22.00
N ASP A 111 12.66 20.10 21.22
CA ASP A 111 12.12 21.45 21.04
C ASP A 111 10.88 21.49 20.11
N PHE A 112 10.48 20.36 19.50
CA PHE A 112 9.31 20.29 18.64
C PHE A 112 8.02 20.40 19.45
N SER A 113 7.11 21.27 19.01
CA SER A 113 5.82 21.46 19.69
C SER A 113 4.81 20.40 19.29
N THR A 114 4.77 20.01 18.00
CA THR A 114 3.84 19.01 17.49
C THR A 114 4.53 18.06 16.51
N PRO A 115 4.04 16.82 16.34
CA PRO A 115 4.53 15.91 15.30
C PRO A 115 4.51 16.54 13.89
N ASP A 116 3.51 17.38 13.61
CA ASP A 116 3.41 18.09 12.33
C ASP A 116 4.60 19.02 12.05
N ASP A 117 5.29 19.55 13.08
CA ASP A 117 6.53 20.31 12.86
C ASP A 117 7.60 19.46 12.21
N VAL A 118 7.77 18.24 12.72
CA VAL A 118 8.73 17.27 12.21
C VAL A 118 8.35 16.87 10.79
N ILE A 119 7.07 16.59 10.53
CA ILE A 119 6.58 16.21 9.20
C ILE A 119 6.84 17.34 8.19
N TYR A 120 6.59 18.60 8.55
CA TYR A 120 6.88 19.74 7.67
C TYR A 120 8.38 19.84 7.35
N LEU A 121 9.26 19.65 8.33
CA LEU A 121 10.71 19.63 8.09
C LEU A 121 11.15 18.43 7.25
N ILE A 122 10.55 17.25 7.42
CA ILE A 122 10.80 16.07 6.57
C ILE A 122 10.42 16.37 5.12
N VAL A 123 9.24 16.95 4.89
CA VAL A 123 8.79 17.31 3.54
C VAL A 123 9.76 18.32 2.91
N LEU A 124 10.22 19.32 3.66
CA LEU A 124 11.21 20.29 3.19
C LEU A 124 12.60 19.71 2.95
N LYS A 125 13.03 18.71 3.75
CA LYS A 125 14.30 18.01 3.56
C LYS A 125 14.35 17.29 2.20
N PHE A 126 13.22 16.77 1.74
CA PHE A 126 13.12 16.02 0.48
C PHE A 126 12.49 16.81 -0.69
N SER A 127 12.09 18.07 -0.49
CA SER A 127 11.49 18.90 -1.54
C SER A 127 12.33 20.14 -1.78
N GLN A 128 12.68 20.43 -3.04
CA GLN A 128 13.38 21.65 -3.40
C GLN A 128 12.39 22.76 -3.76
N ASN A 129 12.72 24.02 -3.40
CA ASN A 129 12.06 25.24 -3.87
C ASN A 129 10.52 25.24 -3.78
N MET A 130 9.98 24.98 -2.60
CA MET A 130 8.53 24.89 -2.37
C MET A 130 7.95 26.20 -1.85
N SER A 131 6.79 26.63 -2.36
CA SER A 131 6.06 27.75 -1.75
C SER A 131 5.41 27.32 -0.42
N LYS A 132 5.06 28.29 0.43
CA LYS A 132 4.31 27.99 1.66
C LYS A 132 3.00 27.27 1.39
N MET A 133 2.29 27.66 0.33
CA MET A 133 1.01 27.05 -0.01
C MET A 133 1.18 25.62 -0.51
N ASP A 134 2.25 25.34 -1.27
CA ASP A 134 2.52 23.98 -1.75
C ASP A 134 2.92 23.06 -0.59
N LEU A 135 3.70 23.57 0.37
CA LEU A 135 4.03 22.83 1.59
C LEU A 135 2.77 22.49 2.40
N ILE A 136 1.85 23.44 2.55
CA ILE A 136 0.58 23.22 3.25
C ILE A 136 -0.27 22.16 2.53
N LYS A 137 -0.41 22.28 1.21
CA LYS A 137 -1.19 21.33 0.40
C LYS A 137 -0.58 19.93 0.41
N LYS A 138 0.75 19.83 0.34
CA LYS A 138 1.47 18.54 0.39
C LYS A 138 1.27 17.81 1.72
N ASN A 139 1.01 18.55 2.80
CA ASN A 139 0.66 18.00 4.11
C ASN A 139 -0.86 17.87 4.33
N VAL A 140 -1.69 18.12 3.31
CA VAL A 140 -3.16 18.03 3.38
C VAL A 140 -3.74 18.82 4.55
N HIS A 141 -3.18 20.01 4.79
CA HIS A 141 -3.63 20.92 5.85
C HIS A 141 -4.44 22.08 5.30
N GLU A 142 -5.42 22.53 6.08
CA GLU A 142 -6.07 23.80 5.84
C GLU A 142 -5.08 24.95 6.00
N LYS A 143 -5.24 25.99 5.18
CA LYS A 143 -4.33 27.15 5.14
C LYS A 143 -4.04 27.76 6.53
N PRO A 144 -5.03 27.97 7.43
CA PRO A 144 -4.76 28.54 8.74
C PRO A 144 -3.86 27.64 9.61
N ALA A 145 -4.14 26.34 9.66
CA ALA A 145 -3.38 25.38 10.47
C ALA A 145 -1.94 25.26 9.96
N GLY A 146 -1.78 25.09 8.64
CA GLY A 146 -0.48 24.99 8.02
C GLY A 146 0.38 26.27 8.18
N MET A 147 -0.26 27.44 8.21
CA MET A 147 0.44 28.70 8.46
C MET A 147 0.91 28.87 9.90
N GLN A 148 0.17 28.36 10.88
CA GLN A 148 0.63 28.37 12.28
C GLN A 148 1.88 27.49 12.46
N ILE A 149 1.91 26.33 11.81
CA ILE A 149 3.09 25.45 11.82
C ILE A 149 4.29 26.19 11.20
N ILE A 150 4.14 26.75 10.00
CA ILE A 150 5.21 27.48 9.33
C ILE A 150 5.72 28.66 10.18
N LYS A 151 4.82 29.45 10.78
CA LYS A 151 5.19 30.56 11.66
C LYS A 151 6.05 30.10 12.84
N ARG A 152 5.71 28.96 13.45
CA ARG A 152 6.49 28.36 14.55
C ARG A 152 7.86 27.89 14.09
N LEU A 153 7.94 27.23 12.93
CA LEU A 153 9.22 26.80 12.35
C LEU A 153 10.15 27.99 12.05
N ILE A 154 9.59 29.11 11.57
CA ILE A 154 10.33 30.37 11.33
C ILE A 154 10.80 30.95 12.67
N ALA A 155 9.92 31.01 13.68
CA ALA A 155 10.26 31.54 14.99
C ALA A 155 11.40 30.74 15.67
N ASN A 156 11.46 29.43 15.45
CA ASN A 156 12.54 28.57 15.94
C ASN A 156 13.83 28.64 15.09
N GLY A 157 13.83 29.41 14.00
CA GLY A 157 14.96 29.50 13.07
C GLY A 157 15.23 28.20 12.30
N TRP A 158 14.27 27.28 12.22
CA TRP A 158 14.41 26.00 11.53
C TRP A 158 14.12 26.08 10.03
N VAL A 159 13.39 27.11 9.62
CA VAL A 159 13.13 27.41 8.20
C VAL A 159 13.30 28.90 7.94
N TYR A 160 13.59 29.24 6.69
CA TYR A 160 13.68 30.62 6.22
C TYR A 160 12.89 30.80 4.93
N GLU A 161 12.47 32.04 4.67
CA GLU A 161 11.84 32.44 3.41
C GLU A 161 12.86 33.17 2.54
N LYS A 162 12.88 32.86 1.24
CA LYS A 162 13.61 33.65 0.24
C LYS A 162 12.71 33.90 -0.98
N ASP A 163 13.04 34.91 -1.77
CA ASP A 163 12.38 35.12 -3.06
C ASP A 163 12.67 33.91 -3.97
N SER A 164 11.69 33.52 -4.77
CA SER A 164 11.87 32.44 -5.73
C SER A 164 12.80 32.87 -6.85
N ASP A 165 13.70 31.96 -7.23
CA ASP A 165 14.62 32.15 -8.35
C ASP A 165 13.86 32.16 -9.71
N THR A 166 12.65 31.58 -9.76
CA THR A 166 11.82 31.49 -10.98
C THR A 166 10.73 32.57 -11.07
N ASP A 167 10.19 33.02 -9.94
CA ASP A 167 9.19 34.08 -9.88
C ASP A 167 9.44 34.98 -8.66
N LYS A 168 10.05 36.14 -8.90
CA LYS A 168 10.38 37.13 -7.85
C LYS A 168 9.16 37.67 -7.09
N ARG A 169 7.93 37.41 -7.54
CA ARG A 169 6.70 37.75 -6.81
C ARG A 169 6.31 36.68 -5.78
N SER A 170 6.94 35.51 -5.85
CA SER A 170 6.68 34.37 -4.98
C SER A 170 7.82 34.15 -4.00
N LYS A 171 7.48 33.67 -2.79
CA LYS A 171 8.46 33.27 -1.78
C LYS A 171 8.49 31.75 -1.66
N VAL A 172 9.70 31.20 -1.62
CA VAL A 172 9.94 29.81 -1.28
C VAL A 172 10.39 29.67 0.17
N ILE A 173 10.10 28.52 0.75
CA ILE A 173 10.47 28.17 2.11
C ILE A 173 11.50 27.03 2.07
N ASN A 174 12.57 27.17 2.85
CA ASN A 174 13.65 26.20 2.90
C ASN A 174 14.05 25.91 4.35
N ILE A 175 14.52 24.69 4.59
CA ILE A 175 15.07 24.28 5.88
C ILE A 175 16.45 24.89 6.12
N THR A 176 16.72 25.37 7.33
CA THR A 176 18.04 25.85 7.73
C THR A 176 18.94 24.70 8.22
N HIS A 177 20.23 24.97 8.39
CA HIS A 177 21.13 24.03 9.06
C HIS A 177 20.70 23.74 10.51
N ALA A 178 20.12 24.71 11.21
CA ALA A 178 19.57 24.49 12.55
C ALA A 178 18.34 23.57 12.51
N GLY A 179 17.45 23.75 11.52
CA GLY A 179 16.31 22.87 11.30
C GLY A 179 16.72 21.44 10.95
N LEU A 180 17.76 21.27 10.12
CA LEU A 180 18.31 19.94 9.81
C LEU A 180 18.85 19.24 11.07
N ARG A 181 19.61 19.94 11.92
CA ARG A 181 20.11 19.37 13.18
C ARG A 181 18.97 19.02 14.14
N ALA A 182 17.98 19.90 14.28
CA ALA A 182 16.81 19.64 15.11
C ALA A 182 16.05 18.39 14.62
N LEU A 183 15.86 18.27 13.30
CA LEU A 183 15.23 17.11 12.69
C LEU A 183 16.04 15.84 12.94
N ASP A 184 17.35 15.85 12.64
CA ASP A 184 18.21 14.68 12.80
C ASP A 184 18.26 14.18 14.26
N ALA A 185 18.15 15.09 15.25
CA ALA A 185 18.11 14.73 16.68
C ALA A 185 16.89 13.88 17.08
N VAL A 186 15.80 13.90 16.31
CA VAL A 186 14.59 13.08 16.58
C VAL A 186 14.42 11.92 15.61
N MET A 187 15.19 11.86 14.52
CA MET A 187 14.95 10.90 13.42
C MET A 187 15.01 9.43 13.86
N GLU A 188 15.87 9.07 14.81
CA GLU A 188 15.95 7.69 15.30
C GLU A 188 14.65 7.26 15.99
N LYS A 189 14.15 8.09 16.92
CA LYS A 189 12.88 7.85 17.61
C LYS A 189 11.69 7.88 16.64
N VAL A 190 11.73 8.76 15.64
CA VAL A 190 10.69 8.83 14.60
C VAL A 190 10.66 7.54 13.79
N ARG A 191 11.80 7.00 13.35
CA ARG A 191 11.85 5.72 12.63
C ARG A 191 11.28 4.58 13.45
N HIS A 192 11.65 4.51 14.74
CA HIS A 192 11.12 3.52 15.66
C HIS A 192 9.59 3.65 15.81
N ALA A 193 9.08 4.86 16.00
CA ALA A 193 7.64 5.10 16.09
C ALA A 193 6.89 4.71 14.80
N THR A 194 7.45 5.01 13.62
CA THR A 194 6.83 4.64 12.34
C THR A 194 6.88 3.14 12.06
N ASP A 195 7.90 2.44 12.54
CA ASP A 195 8.00 0.98 12.44
C ASP A 195 6.89 0.30 13.26
N ILE A 196 6.70 0.73 14.52
CA ILE A 196 5.63 0.24 15.41
C ILE A 196 4.25 0.42 14.79
N VAL A 197 3.99 1.54 14.11
CA VAL A 197 2.67 1.81 13.48
C VAL A 197 2.31 0.75 12.45
N SER A 198 3.30 0.20 11.76
CA SER A 198 3.08 -0.87 10.77
C SER A 198 2.90 -2.25 11.39
N GLY A 199 3.14 -2.39 12.71
CA GLY A 199 2.83 -3.59 13.48
C GLY A 199 3.50 -4.86 12.93
N ASP A 200 2.71 -5.92 12.89
CA ASP A 200 3.07 -7.27 12.50
C ASP A 200 2.96 -7.53 10.98
N LEU A 201 2.70 -6.50 10.17
CA LEU A 201 2.63 -6.65 8.72
C LEU A 201 3.96 -7.16 8.15
N SER A 202 3.87 -8.17 7.27
CA SER A 202 4.96 -8.59 6.40
C SER A 202 5.34 -7.48 5.40
N ASN A 203 6.47 -7.64 4.72
CA ASN A 203 6.89 -6.65 3.71
C ASN A 203 5.90 -6.60 2.54
N GLU A 204 5.36 -7.74 2.14
CA GLU A 204 4.36 -7.87 1.07
C GLU A 204 3.06 -7.16 1.46
N GLU A 205 2.58 -7.35 2.69
CA GLU A 205 1.38 -6.67 3.20
C GLU A 205 1.60 -5.15 3.35
N LYS A 206 2.80 -4.71 3.76
CA LYS A 206 3.15 -3.28 3.79
C LYS A 206 3.07 -2.67 2.38
N ILE A 207 3.63 -3.35 1.38
CA ILE A 207 3.58 -2.89 -0.02
C ILE A 207 2.13 -2.83 -0.52
N GLU A 208 1.32 -3.84 -0.22
CA GLU A 208 -0.09 -3.88 -0.59
C GLU A 208 -0.90 -2.78 0.10
N LEU A 209 -0.67 -2.55 1.39
CA LEU A 209 -1.31 -1.46 2.12
C LEU A 209 -0.92 -0.09 1.54
N ILE A 210 0.34 0.12 1.18
CA ILE A 210 0.79 1.34 0.49
C ILE A 210 0.04 1.51 -0.84
N ARG A 211 -0.13 0.44 -1.63
CA ARG A 211 -0.88 0.47 -2.89
C ARG A 211 -2.34 0.89 -2.66
N LEU A 212 -3.00 0.31 -1.65
CA LEU A 212 -4.39 0.63 -1.30
C LEU A 212 -4.54 2.07 -0.77
N LEU A 213 -3.64 2.51 0.11
CA LEU A 213 -3.62 3.87 0.64
C LEU A 213 -3.35 4.91 -0.46
N ASN A 214 -2.47 4.62 -1.41
CA ASN A 214 -2.25 5.49 -2.57
C ASN A 214 -3.51 5.59 -3.43
N LYS A 215 -4.21 4.47 -3.69
CA LYS A 215 -5.49 4.49 -4.41
C LYS A 215 -6.53 5.35 -3.70
N LEU A 216 -6.61 5.27 -2.37
CA LEU A 216 -7.48 6.14 -1.57
C LEU A 216 -7.02 7.60 -1.66
N ASN A 217 -5.73 7.88 -1.49
CA ASN A 217 -5.18 9.23 -1.56
C ASN A 217 -5.47 9.87 -2.92
N ASP A 218 -5.23 9.19 -4.03
CA ASP A 218 -5.44 9.73 -5.38
C ASP A 218 -6.92 10.10 -5.64
N PHE A 219 -7.85 9.35 -5.08
CA PHE A 219 -9.28 9.72 -5.11
C PHE A 219 -9.53 11.01 -4.33
N HIS A 220 -9.06 11.08 -3.08
CA HIS A 220 -9.32 12.24 -2.20
C HIS A 220 -8.56 13.50 -2.61
N GLN A 221 -7.35 13.37 -3.18
CA GLN A 221 -6.57 14.48 -3.68
C GLN A 221 -7.33 15.24 -4.76
N LYS A 222 -8.01 14.54 -5.69
CA LYS A 222 -8.82 15.18 -6.74
C LYS A 222 -9.90 16.09 -6.14
N ILE A 223 -10.51 15.67 -5.03
CA ILE A 223 -11.54 16.42 -4.31
C ILE A 223 -10.91 17.58 -3.53
N TYR A 224 -9.83 17.32 -2.79
CA TYR A 224 -9.14 18.32 -1.97
C TYR A 224 -8.68 19.52 -2.80
N HIS A 225 -8.14 19.30 -4.00
CA HIS A 225 -7.73 20.37 -4.91
C HIS A 225 -8.88 21.26 -5.41
N LYS A 226 -10.14 20.79 -5.37
CA LYS A 226 -11.32 21.60 -5.73
C LYS A 226 -11.69 22.60 -4.65
N ASN A 227 -11.25 22.40 -3.41
CA ASN A 227 -11.49 23.31 -2.29
C ASN A 227 -12.98 23.69 -2.14
N PHE A 228 -13.86 22.68 -2.20
CA PHE A 228 -15.31 22.89 -2.07
C PHE A 228 -15.68 23.45 -0.69
N ASP A 229 -16.72 24.29 -0.64
CA ASP A 229 -17.26 24.76 0.63
C ASP A 229 -17.81 23.58 1.45
N PRO A 230 -17.52 23.50 2.77
CA PRO A 230 -17.97 22.40 3.62
C PRO A 230 -19.47 22.11 3.55
N LYS A 231 -20.32 23.13 3.33
CA LYS A 231 -21.78 22.96 3.23
C LYS A 231 -22.20 22.24 1.96
N THR A 232 -21.39 22.30 0.91
CA THR A 232 -21.68 21.71 -0.41
C THR A 232 -20.82 20.48 -0.72
N LEU A 233 -19.76 20.26 0.07
CA LEU A 233 -18.77 19.20 -0.14
C LEU A 233 -19.41 17.83 -0.38
N LEU A 234 -20.30 17.38 0.50
CA LEU A 234 -20.90 16.04 0.36
C LEU A 234 -21.74 15.87 -0.91
N ASN A 235 -22.39 16.94 -1.38
CA ASN A 235 -23.15 16.89 -2.63
C ASN A 235 -22.20 16.84 -3.84
N ASN A 236 -21.16 17.68 -3.84
CA ASN A 236 -20.17 17.72 -4.93
C ASN A 236 -19.34 16.43 -5.03
N VAL A 237 -19.13 15.71 -3.92
CA VAL A 237 -18.31 14.49 -3.89
C VAL A 237 -19.07 13.24 -4.37
N LYS A 238 -20.41 13.23 -4.31
CA LYS A 238 -21.20 12.08 -4.79
C LYS A 238 -20.89 11.74 -6.24
N ASP A 239 -20.72 12.76 -7.07
CA ASP A 239 -20.44 12.65 -8.51
C ASP A 239 -19.07 12.01 -8.81
N PHE A 240 -18.15 11.97 -7.83
CA PHE A 240 -16.83 11.34 -7.99
C PHE A 240 -16.87 9.81 -7.79
N LYS A 241 -17.90 9.27 -7.12
CA LYS A 241 -18.02 7.82 -6.89
C LYS A 241 -18.75 7.08 -8.01
N THR A 242 -19.46 7.80 -8.88
CA THR A 242 -20.33 7.26 -9.93
C THR A 242 -19.66 7.15 -11.31
N ASN A 243 -18.36 7.47 -11.43
CA ASN A 243 -17.53 7.30 -12.63
C ASN A 243 -16.42 6.29 -12.37
#